data_AF-A0A7L5HII6-F1
#
_entry.id   AF-A0A7L5HII6-F1
#
_cell.length_a   1.000
_cell.length_b   1.000
_cell.length_c   1.000
_cell.angle_alpha   90.00
_cell.angle_beta   90.00
_cell.angle_gamma   90.00
#
_symmetry.space_group_name_H-M   'P 1'
#
loop_
_entity.id
_entity.type
_entity.pdbx_description
1 polymer ?
#
loop_
_entity_poly.entity_id
_entity_poly.type
_entity_poly.pdbx_seq_one_letter_code
_entity_poly.pdbx_strand_id
1 'polypeptide(L)'
;MKLSIVIPFGLSQERIYIKDRVIQKACEFKSDNRIEYIFVEGYSSLKNNLKCVIEEKGHIYLKDESQKEFFSQGKCRNLGASFANSDVVMFLDVDYYLSWKSLECILELIDIKEIASKPNHILSLPVMFLNKEGSEFIYTQDKKLWDGLIKNDLISGKKEWIKFFAPSSTSSVVVNKHKFLTLGGNDERFVGHGYEDFDLLARILYSCVDLEQMPTNLSYDARNWNFKNFEGFRAWLALLGYEASFHGVYLYHFYHDEPNQNGYMDNKHKNHQRFYKHISNIKVHSIRHLCDKSVYRHNVLFIHAQELLYSIKEILPYVGNIIHIKENDLTCKHQKELEDIIVENQICKVLLIDEYIKNKHLLDFFKKLDLEIIYFEKGILPESYLITSDKNKILEFDKILLQQDQIAQVRLYLKNLSKKDNEKFLNFMIEKNIDKNDMEVFANFLINDLYCFGKKEQGIIKFYKINLKNKKCFFKNIQKSKYSLNSLVYKPFIYEILSFSLIKMLSKYTGLKFMQAKISHTKFYRLFQKFFYSTKLIFSDSKFLKQFKNAD
;
A
#
# COMPACT_ATOMS: atom_id res chain seq x y z
N MET A 1 -1.50 12.47 -16.07
CA MET A 1 -1.15 12.48 -14.63
C MET A 1 -0.24 11.30 -14.31
N LYS A 2 1.00 11.54 -13.88
CA LYS A 2 1.97 10.49 -13.53
C LYS A 2 1.98 10.10 -12.04
N LEU A 3 1.72 11.05 -11.15
CA LEU A 3 1.79 10.84 -9.71
C LEU A 3 0.74 11.68 -8.97
N SER A 4 0.06 11.07 -8.00
CA SER A 4 -0.75 11.77 -7.01
C SER A 4 -0.05 11.79 -5.65
N ILE A 5 0.20 12.97 -5.10
CA ILE A 5 0.85 13.14 -3.80
C ILE A 5 -0.20 13.50 -2.75
N VAL A 6 -0.40 12.62 -1.79
CA VAL A 6 -1.37 12.78 -0.70
C VAL A 6 -0.69 13.37 0.53
N ILE A 7 -1.20 14.51 1.00
CA ILE A 7 -0.66 15.27 2.13
C ILE A 7 -1.73 15.31 3.25
N PRO A 8 -1.63 14.44 4.26
CA PRO A 8 -2.57 14.43 5.37
C PRO A 8 -2.26 15.55 6.37
N PHE A 9 -3.29 16.19 6.93
CA PHE A 9 -3.13 17.18 8.00
C PHE A 9 -4.34 17.28 8.92
N GLY A 10 -4.12 17.79 10.13
CA GLY A 10 -5.16 18.11 11.10
C GLY A 10 -4.68 19.22 12.02
N LEU A 11 -5.50 20.24 12.27
CA LEU A 11 -5.10 21.42 13.04
C LEU A 11 -5.45 21.31 14.52
N SER A 12 -4.64 21.96 15.35
CA SER A 12 -4.85 22.02 16.79
C SER A 12 -4.20 23.22 17.45
N GLN A 13 -4.59 23.49 18.69
CA GLN A 13 -4.00 24.57 19.49
C GLN A 13 -2.54 24.25 19.83
N GLU A 14 -2.23 22.98 20.06
CA GLU A 14 -0.92 22.50 20.49
C GLU A 14 0.07 22.37 19.32
N ARG A 15 -0.41 22.30 18.08
CA ARG A 15 0.41 22.19 16.86
C ARG A 15 0.04 23.26 15.83
N ILE A 16 0.06 24.52 16.26
CA ILE A 16 -0.34 25.65 15.41
C ILE A 16 0.51 25.76 14.12
N TYR A 17 1.76 25.30 14.17
CA TYR A 17 2.70 25.30 13.04
C TYR A 17 2.20 24.49 11.83
N ILE A 18 1.31 23.50 12.02
CA ILE A 18 0.76 22.69 10.93
C ILE A 18 0.03 23.57 9.91
N LYS A 19 -0.67 24.61 10.37
CA LYS A 19 -1.36 25.56 9.49
C LYS A 19 -0.37 26.22 8.53
N ASP A 20 0.74 26.71 9.06
CA ASP A 20 1.77 27.40 8.27
C ASP A 20 2.44 26.43 7.28
N ARG A 21 2.68 25.18 7.70
CA ARG A 21 3.21 24.13 6.83
C ARG A 21 2.28 23.80 5.66
N VAL A 22 0.97 23.71 5.91
CA VAL A 22 -0.03 23.50 4.84
C VAL A 22 -0.02 24.66 3.86
N ILE A 23 -0.07 25.91 4.35
CA ILE A 23 -0.05 27.10 3.50
C ILE A 23 1.25 27.15 2.69
N GLN A 24 2.39 26.93 3.33
CA GLN A 24 3.70 26.89 2.66
C GLN A 24 3.70 25.86 1.53
N LYS A 25 3.27 24.63 1.79
CA LYS A 25 3.21 23.56 0.79
C LYS A 25 2.26 23.88 -0.36
N ALA A 26 1.06 24.39 -0.06
CA ALA A 26 0.09 24.78 -1.09
C ALA A 26 0.62 25.92 -1.98
N CYS A 27 1.43 26.83 -1.43
CA CYS A 27 2.05 27.90 -2.20
C CYS A 27 3.28 27.46 -3.00
N GLU A 28 4.07 26.53 -2.48
CA GLU A 28 5.31 26.06 -3.12
C GLU A 28 5.07 24.98 -4.18
N PHE A 29 4.10 24.10 -3.95
CA PHE A 29 3.78 23.03 -4.89
C PHE A 29 2.88 23.53 -6.01
N LYS A 30 2.98 22.87 -7.18
CA LYS A 30 2.19 23.21 -8.35
C LYS A 30 1.65 21.94 -8.98
N SER A 31 0.31 21.81 -8.99
CA SER A 31 -0.34 20.75 -9.76
C SER A 31 -0.24 21.07 -11.26
N ASP A 32 0.07 20.04 -12.06
CA ASP A 32 0.20 20.13 -13.50
C ASP A 32 -0.26 18.81 -14.17
N ASN A 33 0.08 18.59 -15.44
CA ASN A 33 -0.29 17.37 -16.17
C ASN A 33 0.47 16.10 -15.72
N ARG A 34 1.58 16.26 -14.98
CA ARG A 34 2.44 15.20 -14.44
C ARG A 34 2.11 14.89 -12.98
N ILE A 35 1.84 15.90 -12.15
CA ILE A 35 1.65 15.73 -10.71
C ILE A 35 0.38 16.43 -10.23
N GLU A 36 -0.37 15.75 -9.36
CA GLU A 36 -1.41 16.39 -8.54
C GLU A 36 -1.10 16.28 -7.06
N TYR A 37 -1.54 17.27 -6.30
CA TYR A 37 -1.42 17.31 -4.84
C TYR A 37 -2.81 17.25 -4.23
N ILE A 38 -2.98 16.34 -3.28
CA ILE A 38 -4.24 16.07 -2.59
C ILE A 38 -4.02 16.31 -1.11
N PHE A 39 -4.50 17.46 -0.63
CA PHE A 39 -4.47 17.79 0.79
C PHE A 39 -5.71 17.18 1.45
N VAL A 40 -5.48 16.34 2.46
CA VAL A 40 -6.55 15.63 3.14
C VAL A 40 -6.59 16.07 4.59
N GLU A 41 -7.63 16.82 4.93
CA GLU A 41 -7.91 17.22 6.30
C GLU A 41 -8.61 16.07 7.04
N GLY A 42 -7.98 15.58 8.12
CA GLY A 42 -8.61 14.67 9.07
C GLY A 42 -9.40 15.45 10.12
N TYR A 43 -9.30 15.04 11.38
CA TYR A 43 -9.81 15.86 12.48
C TYR A 43 -8.94 17.11 12.71
N SER A 44 -9.60 18.28 12.76
CA SER A 44 -9.02 19.56 13.16
C SER A 44 -9.85 20.14 14.30
N SER A 45 -9.24 20.43 15.45
CA SER A 45 -9.94 21.11 16.56
C SER A 45 -10.04 22.63 16.34
N LEU A 46 -9.32 23.17 15.36
CA LEU A 46 -9.36 24.58 14.98
C LEU A 46 -10.16 24.80 13.70
N LYS A 47 -11.10 25.75 13.74
CA LYS A 47 -11.72 26.31 12.54
C LYS A 47 -10.67 27.00 11.68
N ASN A 48 -10.74 26.81 10.38
CA ASN A 48 -9.77 27.34 9.44
C ASN A 48 -10.39 27.53 8.05
N ASN A 49 -9.68 28.22 7.16
CA ASN A 49 -10.05 28.48 5.77
C ASN A 49 -9.07 27.83 4.78
N LEU A 50 -8.34 26.78 5.20
CA LEU A 50 -7.29 26.17 4.37
C LEU A 50 -7.84 25.55 3.09
N LYS A 51 -9.11 25.12 3.07
CA LYS A 51 -9.79 24.68 1.85
C LYS A 51 -9.65 25.71 0.73
N CYS A 52 -10.02 26.97 0.98
CA CYS A 52 -9.94 28.03 -0.03
C CYS A 52 -8.50 28.23 -0.50
N VAL A 53 -7.54 28.29 0.43
CA VAL A 53 -6.12 28.48 0.10
C VAL A 53 -5.60 27.34 -0.78
N ILE A 54 -5.96 26.09 -0.48
CA ILE A 54 -5.52 24.90 -1.22
C ILE A 54 -6.13 24.89 -2.63
N GLU A 55 -7.44 25.13 -2.74
CA GLU A 55 -8.18 25.10 -4.01
C GLU A 55 -7.78 26.28 -4.92
N GLU A 56 -7.54 27.47 -4.38
CA GLU A 56 -7.04 28.64 -5.13
C GLU A 56 -5.65 28.41 -5.75
N LYS A 57 -4.85 27.49 -5.17
CA LYS A 57 -3.55 27.07 -5.73
C LYS A 57 -3.67 25.93 -6.74
N GLY A 58 -4.89 25.50 -7.06
CA GLY A 58 -5.17 24.46 -8.03
C GLY A 58 -4.94 23.04 -7.51
N HIS A 59 -4.91 22.86 -6.19
CA HIS A 59 -4.79 21.56 -5.55
C HIS A 59 -6.16 20.98 -5.16
N ILE A 60 -6.18 19.68 -4.90
CA ILE A 60 -7.39 18.99 -4.42
C ILE A 60 -7.43 19.08 -2.89
N TYR A 61 -8.56 19.52 -2.34
CA TYR A 61 -8.86 19.44 -0.92
C TYR A 61 -9.89 18.34 -0.65
N LEU A 62 -9.65 17.51 0.37
CA LEU A 62 -10.60 16.52 0.88
C LEU A 62 -10.73 16.65 2.40
N LYS A 63 -11.93 16.45 2.92
CA LYS A 63 -12.22 16.36 4.36
C LYS A 63 -12.66 14.94 4.69
N ASP A 64 -12.00 14.30 5.66
CA ASP A 64 -12.45 13.03 6.22
C ASP A 64 -13.45 13.29 7.37
N GLU A 65 -14.73 13.36 7.02
CA GLU A 65 -15.84 13.57 7.96
C GLU A 65 -16.02 12.41 8.96
N SER A 66 -15.36 11.27 8.75
CA SER A 66 -15.41 10.15 9.70
C SER A 66 -14.57 10.40 10.96
N GLN A 67 -13.62 11.34 10.91
CA GLN A 67 -12.74 11.69 12.02
C GLN A 67 -13.32 12.84 12.83
N LYS A 68 -13.99 12.52 13.94
CA LYS A 68 -14.72 13.52 14.76
C LYS A 68 -14.01 14.00 16.01
N GLU A 69 -13.10 13.19 16.56
CA GLU A 69 -12.49 13.46 17.88
C GLU A 69 -10.96 13.40 17.86
N PHE A 70 -10.40 12.58 16.96
CA PHE A 70 -8.95 12.36 16.87
C PHE A 70 -8.49 12.33 15.42
N PHE A 71 -7.29 12.85 15.20
CA PHE A 71 -6.63 12.82 13.91
C PHE A 71 -6.00 11.45 13.65
N SER A 72 -6.29 10.87 12.49
CA SER A 72 -5.68 9.66 11.97
C SER A 72 -5.06 9.94 10.61
N GLN A 73 -3.74 9.94 10.57
CA GLN A 73 -2.98 10.16 9.35
C GLN A 73 -3.22 9.03 8.34
N GLY A 74 -3.28 7.78 8.80
CA GLY A 74 -3.55 6.62 7.95
C GLY A 74 -4.91 6.69 7.25
N LYS A 75 -5.97 7.13 7.95
CA LYS A 75 -7.29 7.34 7.33
C LYS A 75 -7.27 8.42 6.26
N CYS A 76 -6.57 9.53 6.52
CA CYS A 76 -6.38 10.58 5.53
C CYS A 76 -5.66 10.07 4.27
N ARG A 77 -4.64 9.23 4.43
CA ARG A 77 -3.92 8.58 3.32
C ARG A 77 -4.85 7.65 2.52
N ASN A 78 -5.66 6.84 3.20
CA ASN A 78 -6.66 5.98 2.56
C ASN A 78 -7.64 6.78 1.70
N LEU A 79 -8.19 7.87 2.26
CA LEU A 79 -9.13 8.74 1.55
C LEU A 79 -8.45 9.40 0.34
N GLY A 80 -7.26 9.99 0.52
CA GLY A 80 -6.52 10.61 -0.57
C GLY A 80 -6.19 9.64 -1.71
N ALA A 81 -5.75 8.42 -1.39
CA ALA A 81 -5.48 7.40 -2.40
C ALA A 81 -6.74 6.91 -3.12
N SER A 82 -7.88 6.84 -2.44
CA SER A 82 -9.17 6.49 -3.03
C SER A 82 -9.60 7.52 -4.10
N PHE A 83 -9.33 8.79 -3.83
CA PHE A 83 -9.70 9.94 -4.68
C PHE A 83 -8.62 10.41 -5.65
N ALA A 84 -7.41 9.83 -5.59
CA ALA A 84 -6.33 10.09 -6.54
C ALA A 84 -6.74 9.78 -7.99
N ASN A 85 -6.34 10.63 -8.93
CA ASN A 85 -6.57 10.47 -10.36
C ASN A 85 -5.46 9.67 -11.05
N SER A 86 -4.25 9.65 -10.50
CA SER A 86 -3.14 8.86 -11.04
C SER A 86 -3.24 7.38 -10.64
N ASP A 87 -2.66 6.51 -11.47
CA ASP A 87 -2.43 5.10 -11.14
C ASP A 87 -1.22 4.89 -10.21
N VAL A 88 -0.49 5.94 -9.87
CA VAL A 88 0.62 5.92 -8.90
C VAL A 88 0.36 6.95 -7.80
N VAL A 89 0.53 6.54 -6.55
CA VAL A 89 0.35 7.38 -5.36
C VAL A 89 1.63 7.45 -4.53
N MET A 90 1.86 8.61 -3.92
CA MET A 90 2.88 8.81 -2.89
C MET A 90 2.26 9.55 -1.71
N PHE A 91 2.73 9.25 -0.51
CA PHE A 91 2.32 9.93 0.72
C PHE A 91 3.44 10.84 1.21
N LEU A 92 3.11 12.09 1.50
CA LEU A 92 4.06 13.09 1.96
C LEU A 92 3.49 13.78 3.20
N ASP A 93 4.14 13.57 4.33
CA ASP A 93 3.73 14.21 5.58
C ASP A 93 3.93 15.72 5.51
N VAL A 94 3.09 16.46 6.23
CA VAL A 94 3.08 17.92 6.18
C VAL A 94 4.39 18.55 6.69
N ASP A 95 5.14 17.82 7.52
CA ASP A 95 6.43 18.25 8.08
C ASP A 95 7.65 17.76 7.28
N TYR A 96 7.43 16.98 6.21
CA TYR A 96 8.51 16.57 5.31
C TYR A 96 8.75 17.61 4.22
N TYR A 97 9.98 18.05 4.06
CA TYR A 97 10.44 18.76 2.89
C TYR A 97 10.91 17.76 1.81
N LEU A 98 10.48 17.99 0.57
CA LEU A 98 10.89 17.26 -0.63
C LEU A 98 11.37 18.29 -1.64
N SER A 99 12.64 18.20 -2.03
CA SER A 99 13.21 19.11 -3.02
C SER A 99 12.68 18.81 -4.43
N TRP A 100 12.63 19.82 -5.29
CA TRP A 100 12.25 19.66 -6.69
C TRP A 100 13.13 18.63 -7.41
N LYS A 101 14.45 18.63 -7.15
CA LYS A 101 15.39 17.66 -7.73
C LYS A 101 15.03 16.23 -7.35
N SER A 102 14.69 16.00 -6.07
CA SER A 102 14.25 14.69 -5.60
C SER A 102 12.92 14.28 -6.22
N LEU A 103 11.97 15.22 -6.36
CA LEU A 103 10.68 14.97 -7.01
C LEU A 103 10.82 14.59 -8.50
N GLU A 104 11.64 15.30 -9.26
CA GLU A 104 11.91 14.95 -10.66
C GLU A 104 12.56 13.57 -10.78
N CYS A 105 13.52 13.25 -9.93
CA CYS A 105 14.12 11.91 -9.90
C CYS A 105 13.08 10.82 -9.54
N ILE A 106 12.14 11.10 -8.62
CA ILE A 106 11.03 10.18 -8.33
C ILE A 106 10.17 9.96 -9.58
N LEU A 107 9.85 11.01 -10.33
CA LEU A 107 9.07 10.89 -11.58
C LEU A 107 9.80 10.06 -12.63
N GLU A 108 11.11 10.25 -12.79
CA GLU A 108 11.94 9.45 -13.69
C GLU A 108 11.95 7.97 -13.26
N LEU A 109 12.10 7.70 -11.96
CA LEU A 109 12.10 6.33 -11.44
C LEU A 109 10.73 5.66 -11.57
N ILE A 110 9.62 6.41 -11.49
CA ILE A 110 8.28 5.88 -11.79
C ILE A 110 8.21 5.35 -13.23
N ASP A 111 8.78 6.08 -14.19
CA ASP A 111 8.80 5.69 -15.60
C ASP A 111 9.77 4.52 -15.83
N ILE A 112 11.01 4.60 -15.33
CA ILE A 112 12.04 3.55 -15.47
C ILE A 112 11.54 2.23 -14.88
N LYS A 113 10.89 2.27 -13.71
CA LYS A 113 10.33 1.08 -13.06
C LYS A 113 8.94 0.73 -13.59
N GLU A 114 8.34 1.57 -14.42
CA GLU A 114 7.01 1.43 -14.99
C GLU A 114 5.91 1.14 -13.93
N ILE A 115 5.95 1.83 -12.78
CA ILE A 115 5.13 1.52 -11.59
C ILE A 115 3.62 1.49 -11.92
N ALA A 116 3.15 2.35 -12.83
CA ALA A 116 1.76 2.37 -13.28
C ALA A 116 1.31 1.04 -13.91
N SER A 117 2.19 0.38 -14.69
CA SER A 117 1.89 -0.85 -15.42
C SER A 117 2.50 -2.12 -14.81
N LYS A 118 3.37 -1.97 -13.80
CA LYS A 118 3.99 -3.04 -13.01
C LYS A 118 3.62 -2.87 -11.54
N PRO A 119 2.43 -3.33 -11.09
CA PRO A 119 1.85 -2.95 -9.80
C PRO A 119 2.61 -3.42 -8.56
N ASN A 120 3.65 -4.25 -8.71
CA ASN A 120 4.52 -4.70 -7.62
C ASN A 120 5.91 -4.02 -7.64
N HIS A 121 6.13 -3.06 -8.54
CA HIS A 121 7.28 -2.17 -8.47
C HIS A 121 6.93 -1.00 -7.55
N ILE A 122 7.84 -0.69 -6.62
CA ILE A 122 7.66 0.32 -5.58
C ILE A 122 8.95 1.11 -5.39
N LEU A 123 8.86 2.28 -4.76
CA LEU A 123 10.00 3.03 -4.24
C LEU A 123 9.73 3.38 -2.77
N SER A 124 10.66 3.07 -1.88
CA SER A 124 10.60 3.55 -0.50
C SER A 124 11.58 4.70 -0.35
N LEU A 125 11.12 5.85 0.16
CA LEU A 125 11.96 7.04 0.24
C LEU A 125 12.69 7.10 1.59
N PRO A 126 14.00 7.36 1.63
CA PRO A 126 14.70 7.60 2.90
C PRO A 126 14.32 8.96 3.48
N VAL A 127 14.47 9.11 4.80
CA VAL A 127 14.25 10.39 5.49
C VAL A 127 15.36 10.70 6.48
N MET A 128 15.79 11.96 6.49
CA MET A 128 16.68 12.53 7.49
C MET A 128 15.87 13.39 8.45
N PHE A 129 15.86 13.02 9.72
CA PHE A 129 15.23 13.82 10.77
C PHE A 129 16.23 14.84 11.28
N LEU A 130 15.92 16.13 11.11
CA LEU A 130 16.78 17.20 11.60
C LEU A 130 16.58 17.39 13.11
N ASN A 131 17.65 17.82 13.79
CA ASN A 131 17.53 18.38 15.14
C ASN A 131 17.04 19.84 15.05
N LYS A 132 16.85 20.48 16.21
CA LYS A 132 16.37 21.85 16.28
C LYS A 132 17.34 22.82 15.60
N GLU A 133 18.62 22.70 15.93
CA GLU A 133 19.70 23.53 15.38
C GLU A 133 19.79 23.40 13.86
N GLY A 134 19.67 22.18 13.33
CA GLY A 134 19.71 21.88 11.91
C GLY A 134 18.51 22.45 11.16
N SER A 135 17.33 22.44 11.79
CA SER A 135 16.12 23.04 11.20
C SER A 135 16.21 24.56 11.18
N GLU A 136 16.73 25.19 12.23
CA GLU A 136 16.95 26.63 12.27
C GLU A 136 18.06 27.05 11.29
N PHE A 137 19.17 26.32 11.25
CA PHE A 137 20.30 26.55 10.37
C PHE A 137 19.87 26.54 8.90
N ILE A 138 19.10 25.55 8.46
CA ILE A 138 18.78 25.40 7.04
C ILE A 138 17.99 26.62 6.50
N TYR A 139 17.13 27.24 7.29
CA TYR A 139 16.40 28.45 6.88
C TYR A 139 17.27 29.69 6.70
N THR A 140 18.50 29.69 7.24
CA THR A 140 19.48 30.77 7.03
C THR A 140 20.27 30.62 5.71
N GLN A 141 20.09 29.49 5.01
CA GLN A 141 20.85 29.13 3.81
C GLN A 141 20.00 29.24 2.55
N ASP A 142 20.64 29.40 1.38
CA ASP A 142 19.95 29.31 0.08
C ASP A 142 19.30 27.92 -0.08
N LYS A 143 18.00 27.89 -0.38
CA LYS A 143 17.20 26.69 -0.61
C LYS A 143 17.81 25.73 -1.63
N LYS A 144 18.58 26.23 -2.61
CA LYS A 144 19.28 25.41 -3.60
C LYS A 144 20.41 24.55 -3.00
N LEU A 145 20.96 24.96 -1.85
CA LEU A 145 22.05 24.28 -1.15
C LEU A 145 21.56 23.27 -0.11
N TRP A 146 20.30 23.34 0.30
CA TRP A 146 19.76 22.56 1.42
C TRP A 146 20.07 21.06 1.30
N ASP A 147 19.77 20.47 0.15
CA ASP A 147 20.02 19.06 -0.11
C ASP A 147 21.50 18.71 0.08
N GLY A 148 22.41 19.51 -0.48
CA GLY A 148 23.85 19.27 -0.45
C GLY A 148 24.41 19.37 0.97
N LEU A 149 23.99 20.39 1.73
CA LEU A 149 24.43 20.60 3.11
C LEU A 149 24.04 19.43 4.01
N ILE A 150 22.76 19.03 3.99
CA ILE A 150 22.26 17.97 4.85
C ILE A 150 22.85 16.60 4.41
N LYS A 151 22.92 16.33 3.10
CA LYS A 151 23.56 15.10 2.59
C LYS A 151 25.02 15.01 3.02
N ASN A 152 25.77 16.12 2.93
CA ASN A 152 27.16 16.14 3.36
C ASN A 152 27.31 15.85 4.85
N ASP A 153 26.47 16.43 5.72
CA ASP A 153 26.47 16.14 7.16
C ASP A 153 26.19 14.66 7.47
N LEU A 154 25.26 14.04 6.72
CA LEU A 154 25.00 12.59 6.84
C LEU A 154 26.20 11.76 6.40
N ILE A 155 26.74 12.04 5.21
CA ILE A 155 27.81 11.25 4.57
C ILE A 155 29.11 11.37 5.36
N SER A 156 29.45 12.56 5.85
CA SER A 156 30.65 12.77 6.65
C SER A 156 30.54 12.15 8.05
N GLY A 157 29.33 11.78 8.48
CA GLY A 157 29.06 11.19 9.79
C GLY A 157 29.18 12.18 10.95
N LYS A 158 29.28 13.48 10.66
CA LYS A 158 29.39 14.54 11.68
C LYS A 158 28.12 14.65 12.51
N LYS A 159 26.95 14.55 11.83
CA LYS A 159 25.62 14.61 12.44
C LYS A 159 25.42 15.88 13.26
N GLU A 160 25.92 17.01 12.77
CA GLU A 160 25.76 18.32 13.40
C GLU A 160 24.27 18.75 13.34
N TRP A 161 23.57 18.44 12.26
CA TRP A 161 22.20 18.90 12.00
C TRP A 161 21.17 17.77 11.96
N ILE A 162 21.62 16.51 11.93
CA ILE A 162 20.76 15.34 11.78
C ILE A 162 20.59 14.62 13.13
N LYS A 163 19.36 14.56 13.62
CA LYS A 163 18.96 13.76 14.79
C LYS A 163 19.13 12.27 14.51
N PHE A 164 18.58 11.78 13.40
CA PHE A 164 18.82 10.42 12.90
C PHE A 164 18.43 10.26 11.42
N PHE A 165 18.98 9.22 10.81
CA PHE A 165 18.62 8.78 9.47
C PHE A 165 17.74 7.53 9.55
N ALA A 166 16.60 7.55 8.87
CA ALA A 166 15.81 6.35 8.61
C ALA A 166 16.01 5.97 7.14
N PRO A 167 16.65 4.81 6.86
CA PRO A 167 16.85 4.36 5.49
C PRO A 167 15.55 4.28 4.71
N SER A 168 14.44 3.97 5.39
CA SER A 168 13.11 3.89 4.79
C SER A 168 12.13 4.70 5.63
N SER A 169 11.58 5.75 5.05
CA SER A 169 10.43 6.46 5.60
C SER A 169 9.23 5.54 5.52
N THR A 170 8.76 5.08 6.68
CA THR A 170 7.60 4.19 6.75
C THR A 170 6.32 4.87 6.28
N SER A 171 6.30 6.21 6.27
CA SER A 171 5.18 7.03 5.82
C SER A 171 5.23 7.42 4.34
N SER A 172 6.38 7.29 3.65
CA SER A 172 6.55 7.79 2.28
C SER A 172 7.03 6.72 1.32
N VAL A 173 6.07 6.04 0.71
CA VAL A 173 6.26 5.03 -0.33
C VAL A 173 5.57 5.47 -1.61
N VAL A 174 6.22 5.27 -2.76
CA VAL A 174 5.62 5.39 -4.08
C VAL A 174 5.15 4.02 -4.52
N VAL A 175 3.85 3.89 -4.76
CA VAL A 175 3.21 2.60 -5.05
C VAL A 175 2.12 2.76 -6.08
N ASN A 176 1.87 1.69 -6.83
CA ASN A 176 0.72 1.60 -7.71
C ASN A 176 -0.59 1.69 -6.91
N LYS A 177 -1.50 2.58 -7.32
CA LYS A 177 -2.79 2.83 -6.67
C LYS A 177 -3.63 1.56 -6.55
N HIS A 178 -3.73 0.76 -7.61
CA HIS A 178 -4.49 -0.50 -7.58
C HIS A 178 -3.93 -1.45 -6.52
N LYS A 179 -2.60 -1.54 -6.39
CA LYS A 179 -1.96 -2.35 -5.35
C LYS A 179 -2.29 -1.84 -3.95
N PHE A 180 -2.18 -0.53 -3.72
CA PHE A 180 -2.51 0.09 -2.44
C PHE A 180 -3.97 -0.16 -2.03
N LEU A 181 -4.93 0.06 -2.95
CA LEU A 181 -6.35 -0.16 -2.69
C LEU A 181 -6.67 -1.63 -2.42
N THR A 182 -6.09 -2.55 -3.19
CA THR A 182 -6.26 -4.00 -3.00
C THR A 182 -5.71 -4.48 -1.66
N LEU A 183 -4.64 -3.85 -1.17
CA LEU A 183 -4.06 -4.16 0.15
C LEU A 183 -4.81 -3.49 1.31
N GLY A 184 -5.81 -2.65 1.03
CA GLY A 184 -6.63 -1.97 2.03
C GLY A 184 -6.01 -0.70 2.65
N GLY A 185 -4.91 -0.21 2.10
CA GLY A 185 -4.20 0.97 2.63
C GLY A 185 -3.77 0.80 4.08
N ASN A 186 -3.76 1.89 4.86
CA ASN A 186 -3.49 1.87 6.31
C ASN A 186 -4.64 1.18 7.06
N ASP A 187 -4.32 0.34 8.05
CA ASP A 187 -5.32 -0.30 8.89
C ASP A 187 -5.92 0.71 9.89
N GLU A 188 -7.21 1.01 9.72
CA GLU A 188 -7.93 2.02 10.50
C GLU A 188 -8.12 1.64 11.98
N ARG A 189 -7.80 0.40 12.37
CA ARG A 189 -7.81 -0.03 13.78
C ARG A 189 -6.63 0.53 14.58
N PHE A 190 -5.60 1.04 13.90
CA PHE A 190 -4.55 1.82 14.55
C PHE A 190 -5.11 3.21 14.88
N VAL A 191 -5.07 3.55 16.16
CA VAL A 191 -5.62 4.81 16.68
C VAL A 191 -4.46 5.69 17.14
N GLY A 192 -4.49 6.97 16.80
CA GLY A 192 -3.41 7.90 17.09
C GLY A 192 -2.13 7.58 16.31
N HIS A 193 -0.98 7.63 16.97
CA HIS A 193 0.33 7.50 16.36
C HIS A 193 0.97 6.12 16.58
N GLY A 194 1.64 5.65 15.53
CA GLY A 194 2.71 4.66 15.62
C GLY A 194 2.28 3.25 15.21
N TYR A 195 3.22 2.57 14.55
CA TYR A 195 3.12 1.20 14.03
C TYR A 195 2.11 0.94 12.90
N GLU A 196 1.21 1.87 12.60
CA GLU A 196 0.34 1.87 11.43
C GLU A 196 1.13 1.90 10.10
N ASP A 197 2.22 2.67 10.08
CA ASP A 197 3.06 2.81 8.89
C ASP A 197 4.02 1.64 8.70
N PHE A 198 4.48 1.07 9.81
CA PHE A 198 5.20 -0.20 9.78
C PHE A 198 4.31 -1.33 9.26
N ASP A 199 3.04 -1.37 9.66
CA ASP A 199 2.07 -2.35 9.19
C ASP A 199 1.82 -2.25 7.67
N LEU A 200 1.51 -1.04 7.20
CA LEU A 200 1.30 -0.79 5.77
C LEU A 200 2.54 -1.17 4.96
N LEU A 201 3.70 -0.67 5.33
CA LEU A 201 4.93 -0.91 4.57
C LEU A 201 5.29 -2.40 4.56
N ALA A 202 5.11 -3.12 5.69
CA ALA A 202 5.29 -4.56 5.76
C ALA A 202 4.37 -5.32 4.79
N ARG A 203 3.07 -4.96 4.73
CA ARG A 203 2.12 -5.57 3.78
C ARG A 203 2.49 -5.28 2.32
N ILE A 204 2.91 -4.05 2.02
CA ILE A 204 3.39 -3.67 0.69
C ILE A 204 4.61 -4.50 0.30
N LEU A 205 5.66 -4.53 1.13
CA LEU A 205 6.87 -5.31 0.83
C LEU A 205 6.55 -6.79 0.66
N TYR A 206 5.77 -7.37 1.56
CA TYR A 206 5.39 -8.78 1.46
C TYR A 206 4.65 -9.08 0.16
N SER A 207 3.74 -8.20 -0.27
CA SER A 207 2.96 -8.41 -1.48
C SER A 207 3.76 -8.14 -2.77
N CYS A 208 4.71 -7.21 -2.74
CA CYS A 208 5.32 -6.66 -3.95
C CYS A 208 6.73 -7.18 -4.21
N VAL A 209 7.44 -7.63 -3.18
CA VAL A 209 8.87 -7.91 -3.26
C VAL A 209 9.18 -9.34 -2.87
N ASP A 210 10.08 -9.94 -3.62
CA ASP A 210 10.70 -11.23 -3.35
C ASP A 210 12.19 -11.01 -3.09
N LEU A 211 12.60 -11.33 -1.86
CA LEU A 211 13.95 -11.10 -1.34
C LEU A 211 14.65 -12.45 -1.23
N GLU A 212 15.85 -12.58 -1.82
CA GLU A 212 16.62 -13.82 -1.75
C GLU A 212 16.90 -14.27 -0.30
N GLN A 213 17.14 -13.30 0.59
CA GLN A 213 17.33 -13.54 2.01
C GLN A 213 16.46 -12.60 2.85
N MET A 214 15.66 -13.19 3.74
CA MET A 214 14.89 -12.46 4.75
C MET A 214 15.73 -12.25 6.03
N PRO A 215 15.51 -11.15 6.78
CA PRO A 215 16.09 -10.99 8.10
C PRO A 215 15.71 -12.13 9.04
N THR A 216 16.60 -12.43 9.96
CA THR A 216 16.27 -13.33 11.07
C THR A 216 15.23 -12.68 11.98
N ASN A 217 14.41 -13.50 12.66
CA ASN A 217 13.45 -13.05 13.67
C ASN A 217 12.65 -11.79 13.27
N LEU A 218 11.79 -11.90 12.25
CA LEU A 218 11.10 -10.73 11.66
C LEU A 218 10.31 -9.87 12.67
N SER A 219 9.84 -10.47 13.77
CA SER A 219 9.13 -9.77 14.84
C SER A 219 10.04 -8.98 15.80
N TYR A 220 11.37 -9.01 15.63
CA TYR A 220 12.29 -8.21 16.41
C TYR A 220 12.17 -6.72 16.07
N ASP A 221 12.07 -5.86 17.10
CA ASP A 221 12.11 -4.39 16.97
C ASP A 221 13.41 -3.88 17.57
N ALA A 222 14.32 -3.42 16.70
CA ALA A 222 15.56 -2.78 17.11
C ALA A 222 15.35 -1.44 17.85
N ARG A 223 14.10 -0.94 17.93
CA ARG A 223 13.65 0.33 18.54
C ARG A 223 14.16 1.60 17.86
N ASN A 224 15.20 1.52 17.04
CA ASN A 224 15.74 2.63 16.25
C ASN A 224 16.23 2.13 14.87
N TRP A 225 16.69 3.06 14.02
CA TRP A 225 17.22 2.77 12.68
C TRP A 225 18.75 2.59 12.63
N ASN A 226 19.43 2.67 13.77
CA ASN A 226 20.88 2.47 13.90
C ASN A 226 21.17 1.06 14.41
N PHE A 227 20.90 0.07 13.57
CA PHE A 227 21.19 -1.34 13.83
C PHE A 227 22.19 -1.85 12.80
N LYS A 228 23.01 -2.82 13.22
CA LYS A 228 24.00 -3.47 12.36
C LYS A 228 23.56 -4.84 11.88
N ASN A 229 22.60 -5.44 12.59
CA ASN A 229 22.17 -6.81 12.37
C ASN A 229 21.03 -6.89 11.35
N PHE A 230 21.05 -7.93 10.53
CA PHE A 230 20.02 -8.32 9.58
C PHE A 230 18.96 -9.15 10.31
N GLU A 231 18.37 -8.50 11.31
CA GLU A 231 17.38 -9.04 12.22
C GLU A 231 16.20 -8.07 12.34
N GLY A 232 14.99 -8.62 12.36
CA GLY A 232 13.76 -7.86 12.57
C GLY A 232 13.22 -7.14 11.35
N PHE A 233 12.00 -6.62 11.51
CA PHE A 233 11.30 -5.92 10.44
C PHE A 233 12.00 -4.62 10.04
N ARG A 234 12.71 -3.94 10.94
CA ARG A 234 13.41 -2.69 10.56
C ARG A 234 14.50 -2.95 9.54
N ALA A 235 15.27 -4.03 9.68
CA ALA A 235 16.25 -4.45 8.68
C ALA A 235 15.58 -4.80 7.35
N TRP A 236 14.43 -5.48 7.42
CA TRP A 236 13.64 -5.80 6.23
C TRP A 236 13.18 -4.56 5.47
N LEU A 237 12.57 -3.60 6.18
CA LEU A 237 12.01 -2.38 5.60
C LEU A 237 13.09 -1.41 5.09
N ALA A 238 14.29 -1.44 5.68
CA ALA A 238 15.40 -0.57 5.31
C ALA A 238 15.96 -0.86 3.90
N LEU A 239 15.91 -2.12 3.43
CA LEU A 239 16.53 -2.54 2.17
C LEU A 239 16.17 -1.64 0.98
N LEU A 240 14.87 -1.38 0.76
CA LEU A 240 14.40 -0.61 -0.39
C LEU A 240 14.70 0.89 -0.29
N GLY A 241 14.89 1.38 0.93
CA GLY A 241 15.22 2.78 1.17
C GLY A 241 16.63 3.19 0.71
N TYR A 242 17.56 2.22 0.70
CA TYR A 242 18.91 2.42 0.17
C TYR A 242 18.94 2.59 -1.35
N GLU A 243 17.96 2.04 -2.07
CA GLU A 243 17.84 2.26 -3.51
C GLU A 243 17.63 3.75 -3.82
N ALA A 244 16.60 4.36 -3.23
CA ALA A 244 16.31 5.79 -3.42
C ALA A 244 17.45 6.69 -2.91
N SER A 245 18.11 6.29 -1.81
CA SER A 245 19.32 6.97 -1.30
C SER A 245 20.42 7.04 -2.36
N PHE A 246 20.65 5.97 -3.11
CA PHE A 246 21.69 5.91 -4.15
C PHE A 246 21.39 6.83 -5.34
N HIS A 247 20.10 7.02 -5.65
CA HIS A 247 19.65 8.02 -6.61
C HIS A 247 19.70 9.46 -6.08
N GLY A 248 20.15 9.67 -4.84
CA GLY A 248 20.24 10.98 -4.22
C GLY A 248 18.89 11.55 -3.78
N VAL A 249 17.84 10.73 -3.70
CA VAL A 249 16.49 11.12 -3.30
C VAL A 249 16.36 11.01 -1.77
N TYR A 250 16.00 12.11 -1.12
CA TYR A 250 15.79 12.14 0.33
C TYR A 250 14.63 13.05 0.72
N LEU A 251 13.95 12.67 1.79
CA LEU A 251 13.04 13.53 2.53
C LEU A 251 13.76 14.13 3.74
N TYR A 252 13.34 15.33 4.13
CA TYR A 252 13.85 16.01 5.33
C TYR A 252 12.70 16.31 6.26
N HIS A 253 12.72 15.73 7.46
CA HIS A 253 11.75 16.06 8.49
C HIS A 253 12.27 17.19 9.34
N PHE A 254 11.59 18.34 9.28
CA PHE A 254 11.97 19.49 10.10
C PHE A 254 11.57 19.26 11.55
N TYR A 255 12.44 19.73 12.45
CA TYR A 255 12.17 19.70 13.87
C TYR A 255 10.92 20.51 14.18
N HIS A 256 10.07 19.93 15.00
CA HIS A 256 8.94 20.57 15.64
C HIS A 256 8.74 19.91 17.00
N ASP A 257 8.05 20.58 17.89
CA ASP A 257 7.66 19.97 19.15
C ASP A 257 6.59 18.89 18.92
N GLU A 258 6.65 17.81 19.67
CA GLU A 258 5.77 16.65 19.54
C GLU A 258 4.84 16.53 20.76
N PRO A 259 3.96 17.51 21.04
CA PRO A 259 3.04 17.40 22.17
C PRO A 259 2.11 16.20 21.96
N ASN A 260 1.77 15.51 23.07
CA ASN A 260 0.80 14.42 23.08
C ASN A 260 -0.64 14.96 23.04
N GLN A 261 -0.96 15.62 21.94
CA GLN A 261 -2.23 16.29 21.72
C GLN A 261 -3.41 15.30 21.68
N ASN A 262 -4.49 15.58 22.43
CA ASN A 262 -5.71 14.76 22.44
C ASN A 262 -5.44 13.24 22.64
N GLY A 263 -4.37 12.88 23.37
CA GLY A 263 -3.98 11.48 23.55
C GLY A 263 -3.45 10.78 22.29
N TYR A 264 -2.96 11.52 21.30
CA TYR A 264 -2.46 10.99 20.02
C TYR A 264 -1.39 9.89 20.19
N MET A 265 -0.58 9.93 21.25
CA MET A 265 0.46 8.93 21.57
C MET A 265 -0.01 7.83 22.52
N ASP A 266 -1.21 7.93 23.10
CA ASP A 266 -1.66 7.07 24.23
C ASP A 266 -1.81 5.60 23.80
N ASN A 267 -2.16 5.37 22.54
CA ASN A 267 -2.42 4.03 22.02
C ASN A 267 -1.17 3.31 21.49
N LYS A 268 0.03 3.91 21.61
CA LYS A 268 1.27 3.37 21.03
C LYS A 268 1.56 1.93 21.46
N HIS A 269 1.29 1.57 22.72
CA HIS A 269 1.48 0.20 23.20
C HIS A 269 0.49 -0.79 22.58
N LYS A 270 -0.79 -0.42 22.48
CA LYS A 270 -1.81 -1.27 21.81
C LYS A 270 -1.52 -1.42 20.32
N ASN A 271 -1.09 -0.35 19.67
CA ASN A 271 -0.67 -0.35 18.27
C ASN A 271 0.56 -1.25 18.05
N HIS A 272 1.54 -1.19 18.96
CA HIS A 272 2.71 -2.09 18.94
C HIS A 272 2.30 -3.56 19.01
N GLN A 273 1.43 -3.94 19.95
CA GLN A 273 0.91 -5.30 20.07
C GLN A 273 0.17 -5.75 18.81
N ARG A 274 -0.66 -4.86 18.23
CA ARG A 274 -1.41 -5.13 17.00
C ARG A 274 -0.47 -5.40 15.82
N PHE A 275 0.49 -4.52 15.58
CA PHE A 275 1.49 -4.71 14.52
C PHE A 275 2.26 -6.01 14.69
N TYR A 276 2.63 -6.37 15.92
CA TYR A 276 3.33 -7.62 16.21
C TYR A 276 2.50 -8.86 15.86
N LYS A 277 1.19 -8.82 16.13
CA LYS A 277 0.27 -9.88 15.71
C LYS A 277 0.17 -9.96 14.18
N HIS A 278 0.21 -8.83 13.48
CA HIS A 278 0.15 -8.80 12.02
C HIS A 278 1.43 -9.31 11.38
N ILE A 279 2.61 -8.81 11.79
CA ILE A 279 3.90 -9.20 11.21
C ILE A 279 4.23 -10.67 11.43
N SER A 280 3.86 -11.23 12.59
CA SER A 280 4.02 -12.66 12.87
C SER A 280 3.14 -13.54 11.98
N ASN A 281 2.03 -13.00 11.48
CA ASN A 281 1.07 -13.68 10.60
C ASN A 281 1.06 -13.09 9.18
N ILE A 282 2.14 -12.42 8.75
CA ILE A 282 2.15 -11.60 7.51
C ILE A 282 1.72 -12.37 6.26
N LYS A 283 1.91 -13.69 6.23
CA LYS A 283 1.52 -14.56 5.11
C LYS A 283 0.00 -14.67 4.89
N VAL A 284 -0.77 -14.59 5.98
CA VAL A 284 -2.24 -14.75 5.97
C VAL A 284 -2.95 -13.47 6.38
N HIS A 285 -2.22 -12.51 6.97
CA HIS A 285 -2.77 -11.24 7.36
C HIS A 285 -3.25 -10.47 6.13
N SER A 286 -4.53 -10.11 6.15
CA SER A 286 -5.16 -9.26 5.16
C SER A 286 -6.13 -8.32 5.86
N ILE A 287 -6.36 -7.18 5.22
CA ILE A 287 -7.36 -6.21 5.61
C ILE A 287 -8.31 -5.99 4.43
N ARG A 288 -9.47 -5.40 4.70
CA ARG A 288 -10.47 -5.10 3.68
C ARG A 288 -9.88 -4.11 2.67
N HIS A 289 -10.19 -4.31 1.39
CA HIS A 289 -9.78 -3.39 0.32
C HIS A 289 -10.38 -1.98 0.53
N LEU A 290 -9.73 -0.99 -0.08
CA LEU A 290 -10.29 0.34 -0.25
C LEU A 290 -10.96 0.45 -1.61
N CYS A 291 -11.88 1.40 -1.74
CA CYS A 291 -12.62 1.66 -2.97
C CYS A 291 -11.99 2.81 -3.77
N ASP A 292 -12.01 2.67 -5.08
CA ASP A 292 -11.77 3.78 -5.99
C ASP A 292 -12.92 4.80 -5.89
N LYS A 293 -12.63 6.09 -6.11
CA LYS A 293 -13.61 7.18 -6.10
C LYS A 293 -14.89 6.89 -6.88
N SER A 294 -14.80 6.16 -8.00
CA SER A 294 -15.94 5.85 -8.86
C SER A 294 -16.98 4.95 -8.19
N VAL A 295 -16.61 4.23 -7.12
CA VAL A 295 -17.48 3.32 -6.38
C VAL A 295 -17.40 3.50 -4.87
N TYR A 296 -16.77 4.57 -4.40
CA TYR A 296 -16.50 4.82 -2.98
C TYR A 296 -17.77 4.88 -2.12
N ARG A 297 -18.91 5.28 -2.71
CA ARG A 297 -20.21 5.35 -2.04
C ARG A 297 -21.12 4.16 -2.33
N HIS A 298 -20.68 3.17 -3.10
CA HIS A 298 -21.50 2.02 -3.44
C HIS A 298 -21.32 0.93 -2.39
N ASN A 299 -22.36 0.66 -1.61
CA ASN A 299 -22.40 -0.52 -0.75
C ASN A 299 -22.93 -1.71 -1.55
N VAL A 300 -22.16 -2.80 -1.52
CA VAL A 300 -22.35 -3.96 -2.36
C VAL A 300 -22.58 -5.17 -1.46
N LEU A 301 -23.77 -5.74 -1.51
CA LEU A 301 -24.08 -6.97 -0.79
C LEU A 301 -23.35 -8.14 -1.45
N PHE A 302 -22.69 -8.93 -0.63
CA PHE A 302 -22.09 -10.19 -1.02
C PHE A 302 -22.64 -11.30 -0.13
N ILE A 303 -23.17 -12.37 -0.73
CA ILE A 303 -23.90 -13.41 0.01
C ILE A 303 -23.21 -14.77 0.08
N HIS A 304 -22.12 -14.95 -0.68
CA HIS A 304 -21.43 -16.24 -0.77
C HIS A 304 -20.40 -16.42 0.37
N ALA A 305 -19.66 -17.53 0.32
CA ALA A 305 -18.60 -17.84 1.28
C ALA A 305 -17.50 -16.76 1.27
N GLN A 306 -17.01 -16.38 2.46
CA GLN A 306 -16.06 -15.27 2.61
C GLN A 306 -14.72 -15.54 1.90
N GLU A 307 -14.33 -16.81 1.79
CA GLU A 307 -13.12 -17.28 1.11
C GLU A 307 -13.14 -16.91 -0.38
N LEU A 308 -14.32 -16.77 -0.99
CA LEU A 308 -14.44 -16.35 -2.37
C LEU A 308 -14.07 -14.87 -2.55
N LEU A 309 -14.31 -14.00 -1.56
CA LEU A 309 -13.84 -12.60 -1.60
C LEU A 309 -12.32 -12.54 -1.69
N TYR A 310 -11.62 -13.42 -0.96
CA TYR A 310 -10.17 -13.52 -1.05
C TYR A 310 -9.70 -13.87 -2.45
N SER A 311 -10.47 -14.73 -3.16
CA SER A 311 -10.13 -15.16 -4.52
C SER A 311 -10.25 -14.04 -5.57
N ILE A 312 -11.19 -13.10 -5.39
CA ILE A 312 -11.45 -12.01 -6.33
C ILE A 312 -10.94 -10.66 -5.82
N LYS A 313 -10.14 -10.60 -4.76
CA LYS A 313 -9.81 -9.35 -4.06
C LYS A 313 -9.26 -8.22 -4.91
N GLU A 314 -8.61 -8.52 -6.05
CA GLU A 314 -8.00 -7.50 -6.91
C GLU A 314 -9.05 -6.66 -7.67
N ILE A 315 -10.26 -7.17 -7.93
CA ILE A 315 -11.32 -6.38 -8.61
C ILE A 315 -12.19 -5.58 -7.63
N LEU A 316 -12.22 -5.96 -6.36
CA LEU A 316 -13.08 -5.35 -5.35
C LEU A 316 -12.92 -3.82 -5.18
N PRO A 317 -11.72 -3.22 -5.33
CA PRO A 317 -11.57 -1.76 -5.32
C PRO A 317 -12.44 -1.02 -6.33
N TYR A 318 -12.86 -1.68 -7.40
CA TYR A 318 -13.65 -1.07 -8.47
C TYR A 318 -15.10 -1.53 -8.49
N VAL A 319 -15.50 -2.41 -7.56
CA VAL A 319 -16.87 -2.89 -7.40
C VAL A 319 -17.60 -2.08 -6.33
N GLY A 320 -16.98 -1.90 -5.16
CA GLY A 320 -17.53 -1.08 -4.08
C GLY A 320 -17.25 -1.64 -2.69
N ASN A 321 -17.91 -1.05 -1.70
CA ASN A 321 -17.80 -1.42 -0.29
C ASN A 321 -18.59 -2.72 -0.04
N ILE A 322 -17.86 -3.83 0.09
CA ILE A 322 -18.48 -5.14 0.33
C ILE A 322 -19.09 -5.26 1.73
N ILE A 323 -20.40 -5.50 1.78
CA ILE A 323 -21.16 -5.88 2.97
C ILE A 323 -21.43 -7.38 2.85
N HIS A 324 -20.80 -8.16 3.72
CA HIS A 324 -20.92 -9.62 3.68
C HIS A 324 -21.99 -10.10 4.67
N ILE A 325 -23.03 -10.75 4.15
CA ILE A 325 -24.09 -11.40 4.95
C ILE A 325 -24.26 -12.79 4.38
N LYS A 326 -24.22 -13.86 5.19
CA LYS A 326 -24.33 -15.22 4.63
C LYS A 326 -25.72 -15.43 4.06
N GLU A 327 -25.81 -16.15 2.94
CA GLU A 327 -27.10 -16.50 2.32
C GLU A 327 -28.10 -17.08 3.34
N ASN A 328 -27.67 -18.02 4.19
CA ASN A 328 -28.52 -18.64 5.20
C ASN A 328 -29.17 -17.62 6.16
N ASP A 329 -28.46 -16.54 6.50
CA ASP A 329 -28.94 -15.51 7.43
C ASP A 329 -30.02 -14.62 6.77
N LEU A 330 -30.10 -14.62 5.44
CA LEU A 330 -31.12 -13.94 4.66
C LEU A 330 -32.31 -14.85 4.33
N THR A 331 -32.06 -16.15 4.13
CA THR A 331 -33.12 -17.09 3.70
C THR A 331 -34.26 -17.29 4.71
N CYS A 332 -34.00 -17.07 5.99
CA CYS A 332 -35.00 -17.16 7.06
C CYS A 332 -35.77 -15.86 7.31
N LYS A 333 -35.43 -14.77 6.59
CA LYS A 333 -35.98 -13.44 6.80
C LYS A 333 -37.23 -13.22 5.97
N HIS A 334 -38.20 -12.53 6.56
CA HIS A 334 -39.37 -12.05 5.84
C HIS A 334 -39.00 -10.85 4.95
N GLN A 335 -39.81 -10.57 3.93
CA GLN A 335 -39.53 -9.51 2.94
C GLN A 335 -39.20 -8.16 3.59
N LYS A 336 -39.97 -7.74 4.60
CA LYS A 336 -39.74 -6.47 5.30
C LYS A 336 -38.36 -6.42 5.98
N GLU A 337 -37.95 -7.51 6.63
CA GLU A 337 -36.62 -7.57 7.27
C GLU A 337 -35.49 -7.51 6.23
N LEU A 338 -35.69 -8.11 5.04
CA LEU A 338 -34.72 -8.00 3.95
C LEU A 338 -34.63 -6.55 3.42
N GLU A 339 -35.76 -5.88 3.26
CA GLU A 339 -35.82 -4.46 2.87
C GLU A 339 -35.13 -3.57 3.92
N ASP A 340 -35.39 -3.81 5.21
CA ASP A 340 -34.75 -3.10 6.32
C ASP A 340 -33.22 -3.28 6.26
N ILE A 341 -32.72 -4.50 6.04
CA ILE A 341 -31.28 -4.77 5.85
C ILE A 341 -30.70 -3.96 4.69
N ILE A 342 -31.39 -3.91 3.54
CA ILE A 342 -30.94 -3.14 2.36
C ILE A 342 -30.86 -1.65 2.68
N VAL A 343 -31.90 -1.09 3.33
CA VAL A 343 -31.99 0.34 3.66
C VAL A 343 -30.98 0.74 4.73
N GLU A 344 -30.91 0.00 5.84
CA GLU A 344 -29.99 0.27 6.96
C GLU A 344 -28.53 0.28 6.51
N ASN A 345 -28.18 -0.65 5.62
CA ASN A 345 -26.84 -0.78 5.08
C ASN A 345 -26.61 0.05 3.81
N GLN A 346 -27.62 0.80 3.34
CA GLN A 346 -27.57 1.60 2.12
C GLN A 346 -27.08 0.80 0.90
N ILE A 347 -27.49 -0.47 0.79
CA ILE A 347 -27.06 -1.38 -0.27
C ILE A 347 -27.67 -0.90 -1.59
N CYS A 348 -26.82 -0.69 -2.59
CA CYS A 348 -27.25 -0.31 -3.95
C CYS A 348 -26.92 -1.39 -5.00
N LYS A 349 -26.08 -2.38 -4.66
CA LYS A 349 -25.69 -3.46 -5.58
C LYS A 349 -25.62 -4.81 -4.88
N VAL A 350 -25.78 -5.89 -5.66
CA VAL A 350 -25.56 -7.26 -5.21
C VAL A 350 -24.50 -7.91 -6.10
N LEU A 351 -23.41 -8.42 -5.50
CA LEU A 351 -22.37 -9.15 -6.22
C LEU A 351 -22.61 -10.66 -6.12
N LEU A 352 -22.79 -11.30 -7.26
CA LEU A 352 -23.01 -12.74 -7.38
C LEU A 352 -21.86 -13.42 -8.13
N ILE A 353 -21.41 -14.56 -7.64
CA ILE A 353 -20.40 -15.40 -8.29
C ILE A 353 -21.10 -16.60 -8.94
N ASP A 354 -20.85 -16.80 -10.24
CA ASP A 354 -21.39 -17.90 -11.06
C ASP A 354 -22.92 -18.06 -10.93
N GLU A 355 -23.64 -16.93 -10.85
CA GLU A 355 -25.11 -16.83 -10.66
C GLU A 355 -25.68 -17.56 -9.44
N TYR A 356 -24.82 -17.96 -8.50
CA TYR A 356 -25.23 -19.00 -7.56
C TYR A 356 -25.92 -18.44 -6.32
N ILE A 357 -27.23 -18.21 -6.42
CA ILE A 357 -28.10 -18.15 -5.24
C ILE A 357 -28.83 -19.49 -5.14
N LYS A 358 -28.59 -20.25 -4.07
CA LYS A 358 -29.30 -21.52 -3.86
C LYS A 358 -30.80 -21.29 -3.73
N ASN A 359 -31.18 -20.19 -3.08
CA ASN A 359 -32.57 -19.83 -2.86
C ASN A 359 -33.14 -18.94 -3.99
N LYS A 360 -34.01 -19.51 -4.83
CA LYS A 360 -34.70 -18.78 -5.91
C LYS A 360 -35.54 -17.61 -5.40
N HIS A 361 -36.20 -17.73 -4.25
CA HIS A 361 -36.99 -16.63 -3.68
C HIS A 361 -36.12 -15.40 -3.37
N LEU A 362 -34.89 -15.63 -2.90
CA LEU A 362 -33.96 -14.55 -2.60
C LEU A 362 -33.46 -13.86 -3.89
N LEU A 363 -33.20 -14.64 -4.94
CA LEU A 363 -32.86 -14.07 -6.25
C LEU A 363 -34.00 -13.25 -6.84
N ASP A 364 -35.24 -13.78 -6.78
CA ASP A 364 -36.43 -13.08 -7.25
C ASP A 364 -36.72 -11.82 -6.43
N PHE A 365 -36.44 -11.85 -5.12
CA PHE A 365 -36.50 -10.67 -4.26
C PHE A 365 -35.53 -9.59 -4.74
N PHE A 366 -34.24 -9.91 -4.91
CA PHE A 366 -33.26 -8.92 -5.37
C PHE A 366 -33.57 -8.38 -6.77
N LYS A 367 -34.09 -9.22 -7.68
CA LYS A 367 -34.50 -8.79 -9.03
C LYS A 367 -35.71 -7.86 -9.05
N LYS A 368 -36.57 -7.91 -8.02
CA LYS A 368 -37.73 -7.02 -7.89
C LYS A 368 -37.37 -5.67 -7.28
N LEU A 369 -36.24 -5.58 -6.60
CA LEU A 369 -35.72 -4.33 -6.07
C LEU A 369 -34.97 -3.55 -7.15
N ASP A 370 -34.92 -2.23 -6.99
CA ASP A 370 -34.11 -1.33 -7.84
C ASP A 370 -32.62 -1.40 -7.42
N LEU A 371 -32.04 -2.60 -7.49
CA LEU A 371 -30.65 -2.89 -7.16
C LEU A 371 -29.89 -3.34 -8.41
N GLU A 372 -28.65 -2.85 -8.58
CA GLU A 372 -27.77 -3.34 -9.63
C GLU A 372 -27.21 -4.72 -9.24
N ILE A 373 -27.55 -5.78 -9.98
CA ILE A 373 -26.93 -7.09 -9.80
C ILE A 373 -25.68 -7.16 -10.66
N ILE A 374 -24.52 -7.39 -10.04
CA ILE A 374 -23.24 -7.61 -10.71
C ILE A 374 -22.92 -9.09 -10.69
N TYR A 375 -22.73 -9.66 -11.87
CA TYR A 375 -22.30 -11.05 -12.06
C TYR A 375 -20.79 -11.12 -12.22
N PHE A 376 -20.15 -12.03 -11.48
CA PHE A 376 -18.77 -12.44 -11.67
C PHE A 376 -18.77 -13.89 -12.15
N GLU A 377 -18.39 -14.08 -13.41
CA GLU A 377 -18.46 -15.38 -14.08
C GLU A 377 -17.16 -15.68 -14.82
N LYS A 378 -16.86 -16.97 -15.01
CA LYS A 378 -15.76 -17.38 -15.88
C LYS A 378 -16.13 -17.12 -17.34
N GLY A 379 -15.26 -16.40 -18.06
CA GLY A 379 -15.46 -16.11 -19.48
C GLY A 379 -15.24 -17.33 -20.38
N ILE A 380 -15.58 -17.16 -21.66
CA ILE A 380 -15.44 -18.25 -22.64
C ILE A 380 -13.97 -18.53 -22.97
N LEU A 381 -13.14 -17.48 -23.02
CA LEU A 381 -11.72 -17.54 -23.34
C LEU A 381 -10.89 -18.01 -22.13
N PRO A 382 -9.69 -18.60 -22.34
CA PRO A 382 -8.80 -18.96 -21.24
C PRO A 382 -8.45 -17.77 -20.36
N GLU A 383 -8.39 -17.99 -19.06
CA GLU A 383 -8.04 -16.97 -18.04
C GLU A 383 -8.93 -15.71 -18.07
N SER A 384 -10.07 -15.76 -18.75
CA SER A 384 -11.00 -14.64 -18.86
C SER A 384 -12.12 -14.71 -17.83
N TYR A 385 -12.60 -13.54 -17.41
CA TYR A 385 -13.67 -13.35 -16.44
C TYR A 385 -14.61 -12.26 -16.93
N LEU A 386 -15.91 -12.54 -16.88
CA LEU A 386 -16.97 -11.58 -17.14
C LEU A 386 -17.39 -10.93 -15.83
N ILE A 387 -17.39 -9.59 -15.81
CA ILE A 387 -17.86 -8.81 -14.67
C ILE A 387 -18.83 -7.76 -15.20
N THR A 388 -20.13 -8.02 -15.09
CA THR A 388 -21.16 -7.21 -15.76
C THR A 388 -22.46 -7.17 -14.97
N SER A 389 -23.21 -6.08 -15.11
CA SER A 389 -24.61 -6.00 -14.65
C SER A 389 -25.62 -6.39 -15.72
N ASP A 390 -25.17 -6.54 -16.97
CA ASP A 390 -25.98 -7.05 -18.07
C ASP A 390 -25.27 -8.22 -18.76
N LYS A 391 -25.92 -9.39 -18.74
CA LYS A 391 -25.41 -10.60 -19.40
C LYS A 391 -25.56 -10.54 -20.92
N ASN A 392 -26.54 -9.79 -21.42
CA ASN A 392 -26.74 -9.60 -22.85
C ASN A 392 -25.67 -8.69 -23.45
N LYS A 393 -24.85 -8.03 -22.63
CA LYS A 393 -23.71 -7.23 -23.07
C LYS A 393 -22.74 -7.99 -24.00
N ILE A 394 -22.68 -9.31 -23.92
CA ILE A 394 -21.87 -10.12 -24.85
C ILE A 394 -22.40 -10.08 -26.29
N LEU A 395 -23.69 -9.76 -26.47
CA LEU A 395 -24.39 -9.64 -27.75
C LEU A 395 -24.37 -8.21 -28.31
N GLU A 396 -23.97 -7.22 -27.50
CA GLU A 396 -23.89 -5.80 -27.90
C GLU A 396 -22.58 -5.48 -28.65
N PHE A 397 -21.90 -6.47 -29.23
CA PHE A 397 -20.66 -6.20 -29.94
C PHE A 397 -20.96 -5.47 -31.26
N ASP A 398 -20.45 -4.25 -31.39
CA ASP A 398 -20.57 -3.50 -32.63
C ASP A 398 -19.63 -4.09 -33.70
N LYS A 399 -20.12 -4.19 -34.94
CA LYS A 399 -19.33 -4.58 -36.12
C LYS A 399 -18.41 -3.44 -36.57
N ILE A 400 -17.54 -2.99 -35.68
CA ILE A 400 -16.58 -1.92 -35.96
C ILE A 400 -15.45 -2.50 -36.82
N LEU A 401 -15.05 -1.74 -37.84
CA LEU A 401 -13.90 -2.10 -38.67
C LEU A 401 -12.62 -2.08 -37.81
N LEU A 402 -11.98 -3.24 -37.66
CA LEU A 402 -10.72 -3.35 -36.94
C LEU A 402 -9.55 -2.83 -37.78
N GLN A 403 -8.57 -2.22 -37.10
CA GLN A 403 -7.29 -1.90 -37.71
C GLN A 403 -6.46 -3.18 -37.96
N GLN A 404 -5.56 -3.16 -38.94
CA GLN A 404 -4.75 -4.33 -39.31
C GLN A 404 -3.96 -4.91 -38.12
N ASP A 405 -3.41 -4.05 -37.25
CA ASP A 405 -2.68 -4.48 -36.07
C ASP A 405 -3.58 -5.20 -35.04
N GLN A 406 -4.83 -4.75 -34.88
CA GLN A 406 -5.80 -5.40 -33.99
C GLN A 406 -6.18 -6.78 -34.53
N ILE A 407 -6.40 -6.89 -35.84
CA ILE A 407 -6.67 -8.17 -36.51
C ILE A 407 -5.49 -9.12 -36.32
N ALA A 408 -4.25 -8.64 -36.51
CA ALA A 408 -3.05 -9.45 -36.34
C ALA A 408 -2.90 -9.96 -34.89
N GLN A 409 -3.12 -9.10 -33.89
CA GLN A 409 -3.08 -9.47 -32.47
C GLN A 409 -4.13 -10.52 -32.11
N VAL A 410 -5.37 -10.34 -32.58
CA VAL A 410 -6.46 -11.28 -32.32
C VAL A 410 -6.22 -12.63 -33.00
N ARG A 411 -5.79 -12.63 -34.26
CA ARG A 411 -5.44 -13.87 -34.97
C ARG A 411 -4.32 -14.63 -34.28
N LEU A 412 -3.29 -13.92 -33.80
CA LEU A 412 -2.21 -14.52 -33.03
C LEU A 412 -2.73 -15.12 -31.72
N TYR A 413 -3.62 -14.42 -31.01
CA TYR A 413 -4.25 -14.93 -29.79
C TYR A 413 -5.05 -16.22 -30.07
N LEU A 414 -5.96 -16.21 -31.05
CA LEU A 414 -6.79 -17.35 -31.42
C LEU A 414 -5.94 -18.55 -31.88
N LYS A 415 -4.85 -18.30 -32.63
CA LYS A 415 -3.90 -19.35 -33.05
C LYS A 415 -3.20 -20.03 -31.87
N ASN A 416 -2.97 -19.30 -30.78
CA ASN A 416 -2.30 -19.80 -29.58
C ASN A 416 -3.26 -20.51 -28.60
N LEU A 417 -4.57 -20.49 -28.86
CA LEU A 417 -5.53 -21.23 -28.05
C LEU A 417 -5.31 -22.75 -28.21
N SER A 418 -5.55 -23.49 -27.12
CA SER A 418 -5.57 -24.95 -27.19
C SER A 418 -6.71 -25.42 -28.11
N LYS A 419 -6.60 -26.64 -28.65
CA LYS A 419 -7.67 -27.22 -29.49
C LYS A 419 -9.04 -27.19 -28.78
N LYS A 420 -9.06 -27.53 -27.48
CA LYS A 420 -10.26 -27.52 -26.64
C LYS A 420 -10.83 -26.11 -26.48
N ASP A 421 -9.99 -25.11 -26.26
CA ASP A 421 -10.45 -23.72 -26.08
C ASP A 421 -10.95 -23.11 -27.39
N ASN A 422 -10.32 -23.46 -28.52
CA ASN A 422 -10.81 -23.09 -29.85
C ASN A 422 -12.18 -23.71 -30.14
N GLU A 423 -12.37 -25.01 -29.87
CA GLU A 423 -13.68 -25.66 -30.02
C GLU A 423 -14.74 -24.99 -29.13
N LYS A 424 -14.40 -24.69 -27.88
CA LYS A 424 -15.29 -24.00 -26.93
C LYS A 424 -15.71 -22.62 -27.44
N PHE A 425 -14.77 -21.83 -27.96
CA PHE A 425 -15.03 -20.51 -28.53
C PHE A 425 -15.91 -20.57 -29.78
N LEU A 426 -15.62 -21.49 -30.70
CA LEU A 426 -16.42 -21.67 -31.93
C LEU A 426 -17.85 -22.14 -31.62
N ASN A 427 -18.01 -23.10 -30.70
CA ASN A 427 -19.33 -23.56 -30.28
C ASN A 427 -20.13 -22.43 -29.63
N PHE A 428 -19.48 -21.57 -28.85
CA PHE A 428 -20.12 -20.41 -28.24
C PHE A 428 -20.60 -19.39 -29.28
N MET A 429 -19.80 -19.13 -30.33
CA MET A 429 -20.24 -18.29 -31.45
C MET A 429 -21.49 -18.85 -32.14
N ILE A 430 -21.53 -20.17 -32.38
CA ILE A 430 -22.70 -20.84 -32.96
C ILE A 430 -23.92 -20.69 -32.05
N GLU A 431 -23.76 -20.95 -30.75
CA GLU A 431 -24.83 -20.82 -29.75
C GLU A 431 -25.43 -19.40 -29.71
N LYS A 432 -24.61 -18.38 -29.93
CA LYS A 432 -25.03 -16.97 -29.94
C LYS A 432 -25.37 -16.42 -31.33
N ASN A 433 -25.46 -17.28 -32.35
CA ASN A 433 -25.75 -16.90 -33.74
C ASN A 433 -24.80 -15.83 -34.31
N ILE A 434 -23.50 -15.93 -34.00
CA ILE A 434 -22.47 -15.01 -34.48
C ILE A 434 -21.88 -15.55 -35.78
N ASP A 435 -21.85 -14.74 -36.85
CA ASP A 435 -21.27 -15.13 -38.13
C ASP A 435 -19.76 -15.40 -37.98
N LYS A 436 -19.29 -16.46 -38.64
CA LYS A 436 -17.87 -16.80 -38.72
C LYS A 436 -17.03 -15.67 -39.33
N ASN A 437 -17.61 -14.87 -40.24
CA ASN A 437 -16.96 -13.70 -40.83
C ASN A 437 -16.70 -12.58 -39.80
N ASP A 438 -17.44 -12.56 -38.70
CA ASP A 438 -17.26 -11.58 -37.61
C ASP A 438 -16.29 -12.09 -36.52
N MET A 439 -15.65 -13.25 -36.71
CA MET A 439 -14.84 -13.91 -35.68
C MET A 439 -13.77 -13.00 -35.09
N GLU A 440 -12.99 -12.28 -35.92
CA GLU A 440 -11.95 -11.40 -35.41
C GLU A 440 -12.51 -10.19 -34.67
N VAL A 441 -13.63 -9.63 -35.15
CA VAL A 441 -14.31 -8.49 -34.51
C VAL A 441 -14.86 -8.90 -33.15
N PHE A 442 -15.54 -10.05 -33.11
CA PHE A 442 -16.10 -10.58 -31.89
C PHE A 442 -15.01 -10.95 -30.86
N ALA A 443 -13.95 -11.65 -31.29
CA ALA A 443 -12.83 -11.96 -30.42
C ALA A 443 -12.12 -10.69 -29.92
N ASN A 444 -11.97 -9.66 -30.75
CA ASN A 444 -11.43 -8.36 -30.33
C ASN A 444 -12.28 -7.75 -29.22
N PHE A 445 -13.61 -7.70 -29.39
CA PHE A 445 -14.53 -7.17 -28.39
C PHE A 445 -14.41 -7.93 -27.05
N LEU A 446 -14.40 -9.27 -27.09
CA LEU A 446 -14.22 -10.09 -25.90
C LEU A 446 -12.91 -9.77 -25.18
N ILE A 447 -11.81 -9.68 -25.93
CA ILE A 447 -10.47 -9.48 -25.36
C ILE A 447 -10.28 -8.05 -24.85
N ASN A 448 -10.75 -7.05 -25.59
CA ASN A 448 -10.38 -5.65 -25.36
C ASN A 448 -11.42 -4.85 -24.60
N ASP A 449 -12.69 -5.22 -24.66
CA ASP A 449 -13.78 -4.41 -24.13
C ASP A 449 -14.63 -5.13 -23.09
N LEU A 450 -14.82 -6.43 -23.22
CA LEU A 450 -15.70 -7.18 -22.33
C LEU A 450 -14.98 -7.84 -21.15
N TYR A 451 -13.99 -8.69 -21.40
CA TYR A 451 -13.43 -9.52 -20.35
C TYR A 451 -12.30 -8.88 -19.58
N CYS A 452 -12.27 -9.18 -18.28
CA CYS A 452 -11.08 -9.11 -17.46
C CYS A 452 -10.24 -10.38 -17.68
N PHE A 453 -8.92 -10.29 -17.52
CA PHE A 453 -8.03 -11.44 -17.63
C PHE A 453 -7.13 -11.57 -16.41
N GLY A 454 -7.04 -12.79 -15.89
CA GLY A 454 -6.25 -13.09 -14.71
C GLY A 454 -5.93 -14.57 -14.54
N LYS A 455 -4.83 -14.83 -13.84
CA LYS A 455 -4.35 -16.19 -13.57
C LYS A 455 -4.61 -16.57 -12.12
N LYS A 456 -5.16 -17.76 -11.89
CA LYS A 456 -5.39 -18.25 -10.53
C LYS A 456 -4.08 -18.78 -9.93
N GLU A 457 -3.60 -18.14 -8.87
CA GLU A 457 -2.39 -18.49 -8.13
C GLU A 457 -2.69 -18.55 -6.63
N GLN A 458 -2.41 -19.69 -5.99
CA GLN A 458 -2.62 -19.88 -4.53
C GLN A 458 -4.03 -19.47 -4.06
N GLY A 459 -5.05 -19.78 -4.87
CA GLY A 459 -6.45 -19.46 -4.56
C GLY A 459 -6.90 -18.03 -4.90
N ILE A 460 -6.00 -17.15 -5.35
CA ILE A 460 -6.30 -15.76 -5.74
C ILE A 460 -6.21 -15.64 -7.26
N ILE A 461 -7.14 -14.90 -7.87
CA ILE A 461 -7.04 -14.51 -9.28
C ILE A 461 -6.18 -13.25 -9.35
N LYS A 462 -5.02 -13.39 -10.00
CA LYS A 462 -4.09 -12.30 -10.28
C LYS A 462 -4.42 -11.69 -11.62
N PHE A 463 -5.07 -10.54 -11.62
CA PHE A 463 -5.52 -9.88 -12.85
C PHE A 463 -4.36 -9.14 -13.49
N TYR A 464 -4.12 -9.40 -14.78
CA TYR A 464 -3.23 -8.59 -15.62
C TYR A 464 -4.00 -7.64 -16.54
N LYS A 465 -5.32 -7.85 -16.69
CA LYS A 465 -6.23 -6.93 -17.37
C LYS A 465 -7.54 -6.83 -16.61
N ILE A 466 -7.97 -5.62 -16.29
CA ILE A 466 -9.26 -5.33 -15.67
C ILE A 466 -10.03 -4.45 -16.64
N ASN A 467 -11.20 -4.91 -17.06
CA ASN A 467 -12.11 -4.19 -17.96
C ASN A 467 -13.47 -4.09 -17.27
N LEU A 468 -13.68 -2.98 -16.58
CA LEU A 468 -14.94 -2.64 -15.91
C LEU A 468 -15.47 -1.33 -16.50
N LYS A 469 -16.78 -1.11 -16.39
CA LYS A 469 -17.46 0.10 -16.91
C LYS A 469 -16.81 1.40 -16.44
N ASN A 470 -16.35 1.43 -15.19
CA ASN A 470 -15.73 2.57 -14.52
C ASN A 470 -14.20 2.55 -14.51
N LYS A 471 -13.56 1.43 -14.88
CA LYS A 471 -12.10 1.30 -14.81
C LYS A 471 -11.58 0.28 -15.82
N LYS A 472 -10.60 0.72 -16.64
CA LYS A 472 -9.74 -0.18 -17.42
C LYS A 472 -8.31 -0.13 -16.85
N CYS A 473 -7.72 -1.28 -16.60
CA CYS A 473 -6.32 -1.43 -16.19
C CYS A 473 -5.64 -2.49 -17.06
N PHE A 474 -4.40 -2.21 -17.48
CA PHE A 474 -3.56 -3.20 -18.15
C PHE A 474 -2.18 -3.23 -17.50
N PHE A 475 -1.79 -4.39 -16.98
CA PHE A 475 -0.51 -4.58 -16.31
C PHE A 475 0.42 -5.41 -17.19
N LYS A 476 1.59 -4.84 -17.51
CA LYS A 476 2.64 -5.52 -18.28
C LYS A 476 3.25 -6.69 -17.51
N ASN A 477 3.37 -6.56 -16.18
CA ASN A 477 3.93 -7.60 -15.32
C ASN A 477 3.35 -7.53 -13.91
N ILE A 478 2.79 -8.65 -13.45
CA ILE A 478 2.15 -8.81 -12.13
C ILE A 478 2.99 -9.66 -11.16
N GLN A 479 4.21 -10.04 -11.53
CA GLN A 479 5.15 -10.75 -10.67
C GLN A 479 5.78 -9.80 -9.64
N LYS A 480 6.27 -10.37 -8.54
CA LYS A 480 6.99 -9.59 -7.52
C LYS A 480 8.35 -9.11 -8.06
N SER A 481 8.77 -7.94 -7.59
CA SER A 481 10.13 -7.44 -7.82
C SER A 481 11.12 -8.33 -7.09
N LYS A 482 12.14 -8.87 -7.77
CA LYS A 482 13.14 -9.76 -7.18
C LYS A 482 14.42 -8.99 -6.85
N TYR A 483 14.93 -9.16 -5.63
CA TYR A 483 16.25 -8.65 -5.24
C TYR A 483 17.13 -9.80 -4.79
N SER A 484 18.22 -10.03 -5.53
CA SER A 484 19.26 -10.98 -5.17
C SER A 484 20.27 -10.36 -4.20
N LEU A 485 21.08 -11.19 -3.55
CA LEU A 485 22.16 -10.75 -2.65
C LEU A 485 23.20 -9.85 -3.34
N ASN A 486 23.31 -9.92 -4.66
CA ASN A 486 24.18 -9.04 -5.45
C ASN A 486 23.63 -7.61 -5.61
N SER A 487 22.36 -7.38 -5.28
CA SER A 487 21.74 -6.06 -5.36
C SER A 487 22.34 -5.09 -4.34
N LEU A 488 22.37 -3.81 -4.72
CA LEU A 488 22.82 -2.71 -3.87
C LEU A 488 22.07 -2.65 -2.54
N VAL A 489 20.79 -3.02 -2.53
CA VAL A 489 19.94 -2.96 -1.32
C VAL A 489 20.49 -3.80 -0.16
N TYR A 490 21.24 -4.87 -0.46
CA TYR A 490 21.85 -5.74 0.55
C TYR A 490 23.22 -5.27 1.04
N LYS A 491 23.84 -4.28 0.41
CA LYS A 491 25.21 -3.83 0.77
C LYS A 491 25.40 -3.55 2.27
N PRO A 492 24.45 -2.92 2.99
CA PRO A 492 24.60 -2.67 4.42
C PRO A 492 24.67 -3.95 5.28
N PHE A 493 24.13 -5.07 4.78
CA PHE A 493 23.97 -6.33 5.54
C PHE A 493 24.79 -7.49 4.96
N ILE A 494 25.44 -7.30 3.82
CA ILE A 494 26.04 -8.40 3.05
C ILE A 494 27.10 -9.16 3.85
N TYR A 495 27.94 -8.44 4.59
CA TYR A 495 28.98 -9.04 5.42
C TYR A 495 28.38 -9.96 6.48
N GLU A 496 27.33 -9.50 7.16
CA GLU A 496 26.65 -10.29 8.18
C GLU A 496 25.97 -11.52 7.57
N ILE A 497 25.22 -11.35 6.48
CA ILE A 497 24.53 -12.44 5.79
C ILE A 497 25.52 -13.56 5.41
N LEU A 498 26.68 -13.18 4.85
CA LEU A 498 27.74 -14.12 4.46
C LEU A 498 28.46 -14.72 5.68
N SER A 499 28.68 -13.95 6.73
CA SER A 499 29.29 -14.48 7.97
C SER A 499 28.37 -15.50 8.67
N PHE A 500 27.06 -15.24 8.68
CA PHE A 500 26.07 -16.13 9.26
C PHE A 500 25.94 -17.43 8.46
N SER A 501 26.06 -17.37 7.13
CA SER A 501 26.07 -18.57 6.29
C SER A 501 27.30 -19.45 6.56
N LEU A 502 28.48 -18.85 6.72
CA LEU A 502 29.72 -19.53 7.14
C LEU A 502 29.59 -20.16 8.53
N ILE A 503 29.06 -19.43 9.52
CA ILE A 503 28.84 -19.97 10.88
C ILE A 503 27.79 -21.09 10.86
N LYS A 504 26.73 -20.97 10.06
CA LYS A 504 25.71 -22.02 9.89
C LYS A 504 26.30 -23.26 9.22
N MET A 505 27.22 -23.08 8.28
CA MET A 505 27.98 -24.16 7.64
C MET A 505 28.90 -24.84 8.66
N LEU A 506 29.73 -24.07 9.39
CA LEU A 506 30.64 -24.59 10.42
C LEU A 506 29.91 -25.28 11.57
N SER A 507 28.79 -24.74 12.04
CA SER A 507 27.95 -25.37 13.07
C SER A 507 27.22 -26.63 12.60
N LYS A 508 26.95 -26.75 11.28
CA LYS A 508 26.46 -27.99 10.66
C LYS A 508 27.55 -29.07 10.65
N TYR A 509 28.82 -28.69 10.50
CA TYR A 509 29.97 -29.61 10.57
C TYR A 509 30.39 -29.95 12.01
N THR A 510 30.17 -29.08 12.99
CA THR A 510 30.64 -29.26 14.38
C THR A 510 29.54 -29.71 15.37
N GLY A 511 28.30 -29.94 14.91
CA GLY A 511 27.21 -30.46 15.76
C GLY A 511 26.69 -29.48 16.83
N LEU A 512 27.13 -28.23 16.83
CA LEU A 512 26.91 -27.23 17.88
C LEU A 512 25.53 -26.52 17.85
N LYS A 513 24.49 -27.14 17.29
CA LYS A 513 23.14 -26.54 17.20
C LYS A 513 22.48 -26.27 18.56
N PHE A 514 22.88 -26.97 19.62
CA PHE A 514 22.17 -26.94 20.92
C PHE A 514 22.64 -25.81 21.87
N MET A 515 23.83 -25.24 21.65
CA MET A 515 24.46 -24.30 22.59
C MET A 515 24.07 -22.82 22.35
N GLN A 516 23.76 -22.42 21.10
CA GLN A 516 23.47 -21.02 20.76
C GLN A 516 22.13 -20.50 21.35
N ALA A 517 21.09 -21.34 21.38
CA ALA A 517 19.78 -20.93 21.88
C ALA A 517 19.79 -20.73 23.41
N LYS A 518 20.52 -21.55 24.18
CA LYS A 518 20.55 -21.44 25.64
C LYS A 518 21.38 -20.27 26.16
N ILE A 519 22.44 -19.86 25.45
CA ILE A 519 23.37 -18.82 25.93
C ILE A 519 22.83 -17.41 25.66
N SER A 520 22.12 -17.19 24.55
CA SER A 520 21.57 -15.89 24.15
C SER A 520 20.51 -15.31 25.11
N HIS A 521 19.84 -16.17 25.89
CA HIS A 521 18.88 -15.77 26.92
C HIS A 521 19.51 -15.48 28.30
N THR A 522 20.81 -15.71 28.48
CA THR A 522 21.47 -15.47 29.76
C THR A 522 21.75 -13.99 29.99
N LYS A 523 21.63 -13.57 31.25
CA LYS A 523 21.97 -12.21 31.70
C LYS A 523 23.43 -11.87 31.39
N PHE A 524 24.30 -12.87 31.39
CA PHE A 524 25.72 -12.77 31.10
C PHE A 524 25.99 -12.37 29.64
N TYR A 525 25.32 -12.99 28.67
CA TYR A 525 25.46 -12.64 27.25
C TYR A 525 25.02 -11.19 26.96
N ARG A 526 23.96 -10.71 27.62
CA ARG A 526 23.49 -9.32 27.51
C ARG A 526 24.46 -8.31 28.14
N LEU A 527 25.10 -8.66 29.26
CA LEU A 527 26.13 -7.86 29.91
C LEU A 527 27.43 -7.84 29.09
N PHE A 528 27.81 -8.98 28.50
CA PHE A 528 28.97 -9.13 27.64
C PHE A 528 28.83 -8.32 26.34
N GLN A 529 27.66 -8.30 25.71
CA GLN A 529 27.41 -7.38 24.59
C GLN A 529 27.48 -5.91 25.02
N LYS A 530 26.93 -5.52 26.18
CA LYS A 530 27.05 -4.15 26.68
C LYS A 530 28.51 -3.72 26.92
N PHE A 531 29.39 -4.64 27.34
CA PHE A 531 30.82 -4.41 27.54
C PHE A 531 31.57 -4.04 26.26
N PHE A 532 31.25 -4.71 25.14
CA PHE A 532 31.91 -4.45 23.86
C PHE A 532 31.35 -3.26 23.08
N TYR A 533 30.08 -2.89 23.29
CA TYR A 533 29.40 -1.90 22.44
C TYR A 533 29.19 -0.52 23.08
N SER A 534 29.38 -0.36 24.40
CA SER A 534 29.30 0.96 25.05
C SER A 534 30.00 0.98 26.41
N THR A 535 31.32 1.21 26.43
CA THR A 535 32.10 1.34 27.67
C THR A 535 31.61 2.48 28.57
N LYS A 536 31.06 3.58 28.02
CA LYS A 536 30.54 4.72 28.79
C LYS A 536 29.23 4.47 29.54
N LEU A 537 28.38 3.54 29.09
CA LEU A 537 27.06 3.26 29.71
C LEU A 537 27.12 2.29 30.90
N ILE A 538 28.23 1.58 31.08
CA ILE A 538 28.43 0.69 32.23
C ILE A 538 28.65 1.50 33.52
N PHE A 539 29.32 2.64 33.41
CA PHE A 539 29.60 3.50 34.56
C PHE A 539 28.39 4.30 35.05
N SER A 540 27.38 4.53 34.19
CA SER A 540 26.15 5.24 34.58
C SER A 540 25.11 4.34 35.26
N ASP A 541 25.11 3.04 34.96
CA ASP A 541 24.09 2.08 35.44
C ASP A 541 24.55 1.20 36.62
N SER A 542 25.81 1.31 37.03
CA SER A 542 26.35 0.57 38.18
C SER A 542 25.75 1.11 39.49
N LYS A 543 24.89 0.31 40.14
CA LYS A 543 24.42 0.55 41.52
C LYS A 543 25.57 0.65 42.54
N PHE A 544 26.75 0.14 42.21
CA PHE A 544 27.93 0.14 43.08
C PHE A 544 28.51 1.54 43.29
N LEU A 545 28.38 2.45 42.31
CA LEU A 545 28.89 3.83 42.41
C LEU A 545 27.89 4.84 42.99
N LYS A 546 26.61 4.47 43.14
CA LYS A 546 25.62 5.31 43.82
C LYS A 546 25.79 5.31 45.36
N GLN A 547 26.52 4.34 45.91
CA GLN A 547 26.86 4.32 47.35
C GLN A 547 28.07 5.20 47.70
N PHE A 548 28.91 5.57 46.73
CA PHE A 548 30.11 6.40 46.95
C PHE A 548 29.94 7.87 46.55
N LYS A 549 28.71 8.33 46.32
CA LYS A 549 28.39 9.75 46.04
C LYS A 549 27.59 10.45 47.14
N ASN A 550 27.38 9.78 48.28
CA ASN A 550 26.74 10.34 49.48
C ASN A 550 27.66 10.27 50.71
N ALA A 551 28.98 10.24 50.50
CA ALA A 551 29.96 10.48 51.54
C ALA A 551 30.94 11.52 50.98
N ASP A 552 30.99 12.65 51.68
CA ASP A 552 31.70 13.92 51.45
C ASP A 552 31.11 14.89 50.41
#